data_AF-D3U9Z5-F1
#
_entry.id   AF-D3U9Z5-F1
#
_cell.length_a   1.000
_cell.length_b   1.000
_cell.length_c   1.000
_cell.angle_alpha   90.00
_cell.angle_beta   90.00
_cell.angle_gamma   90.00
#
_symmetry.space_group_name_H-M   'P 1'
#
loop_
_entity.id
_entity.type
_entity.pdbx_description
1 polymer ?
#
loop_
_entity_poly.entity_id
_entity_poly.type
_entity_poly.pdbx_seq_one_letter_code
_entity_poly.pdbx_strand_id
1 'polypeptide(L)'
;MSSPRATWSRSRACPSACTGTAPCSPSDPAPSPSPHRQPATPRETERRTTMAELTIQDLIDIFNRSIGDQDPVEPEGDPSDVTFAALGFDSLTTLNAVRRIERKHGVELGENVISEARTPRQLLDRVNAALAAA
;
A
#
# COMPACT_ATOMS: atom_id res chain seq x y z
N MET A 1 25.15 -8.35 13.07
CA MET A 1 24.51 -9.34 13.96
C MET A 1 23.50 -8.62 14.83
N SER A 2 22.22 -8.64 14.46
CA SER A 2 21.21 -9.61 14.90
C SER A 2 20.46 -9.12 16.15
N SER A 3 19.40 -8.35 15.90
CA SER A 3 18.31 -8.13 16.83
C SER A 3 17.28 -9.29 16.77
N PRO A 4 16.40 -9.42 17.78
CA PRO A 4 16.17 -10.69 18.47
C PRO A 4 14.92 -11.47 18.04
N ARG A 5 14.93 -12.77 18.36
CA ARG A 5 13.83 -13.72 18.18
C ARG A 5 12.73 -13.48 19.22
N ALA A 6 11.50 -13.68 18.74
CA ALA A 6 10.23 -13.55 19.43
C ALA A 6 10.18 -14.13 20.86
N THR A 7 9.70 -13.32 21.78
CA THR A 7 9.14 -13.73 23.07
C THR A 7 7.73 -13.17 23.17
N TRP A 8 6.72 -14.00 22.89
CA TRP A 8 5.47 -13.87 23.63
C TRP A 8 5.22 -15.15 24.40
N SER A 9 5.45 -14.99 25.70
CA SER A 9 5.24 -15.92 26.78
C SER A 9 3.78 -16.41 26.81
N ARG A 10 3.61 -17.70 26.56
CA ARG A 10 2.54 -18.52 27.14
C ARG A 10 2.70 -18.45 28.66
N SER A 11 1.65 -18.11 29.41
CA SER A 11 1.20 -18.85 30.59
C SER A 11 0.30 -18.05 31.52
N ARG A 12 -0.53 -18.82 32.24
CA ARG A 12 -1.34 -18.54 33.44
C ARG A 12 -2.76 -18.10 33.07
N ALA A 13 -3.74 -19.02 32.99
CA ALA A 13 -4.24 -19.83 34.10
C ALA A 13 -4.39 -18.97 35.37
N CYS A 14 -5.55 -18.32 35.51
CA CYS A 14 -6.00 -17.82 36.80
C CYS A 14 -6.91 -18.88 37.41
N PRO A 15 -6.53 -19.47 38.57
CA PRO A 15 -7.40 -20.34 39.34
C PRO A 15 -8.47 -19.53 40.09
N SER A 16 -9.56 -20.22 40.38
CA SER A 16 -10.79 -19.80 41.04
C SER A 16 -10.64 -19.02 42.36
N ALA A 17 -11.74 -18.34 42.68
CA ALA A 17 -12.21 -17.87 43.99
C ALA A 17 -11.74 -16.49 44.47
N CYS A 18 -12.53 -15.46 44.13
CA CYS A 18 -12.73 -14.29 44.99
C CYS A 18 -14.24 -14.04 45.08
N THR A 19 -14.79 -14.34 46.26
CA THR A 19 -16.15 -14.07 46.71
C THR A 19 -16.30 -12.56 46.92
N GLY A 20 -17.29 -11.90 46.31
CA GLY A 20 -17.53 -10.48 46.52
C GLY A 20 -18.74 -9.94 45.77
N THR A 21 -19.85 -9.75 46.50
CA THR A 21 -21.04 -9.03 46.05
C THR A 21 -20.73 -7.55 45.83
N ALA A 22 -20.87 -7.08 44.59
CA ALA A 22 -21.15 -5.68 44.25
C ALA A 22 -21.76 -5.61 42.83
N PRO A 23 -22.96 -5.05 42.64
CA PRO A 23 -23.48 -4.78 41.30
C PRO A 23 -22.89 -3.47 40.78
N CYS A 24 -21.75 -3.54 40.08
CA CYS A 24 -21.27 -2.43 39.29
C CYS A 24 -22.01 -2.44 37.95
N SER A 25 -22.89 -1.45 37.77
CA SER A 25 -23.51 -1.11 36.50
C SER A 25 -22.48 -0.42 35.60
N PRO A 26 -22.17 -0.92 34.39
CA PRO A 26 -21.49 -0.13 33.38
C PRO A 26 -22.54 0.50 32.46
N SER A 27 -22.83 1.78 32.70
CA SER A 27 -23.23 2.69 31.62
C SER A 27 -21.97 3.02 30.83
N ASP A 28 -21.81 2.44 29.63
CA ASP A 28 -20.89 2.96 28.63
C ASP A 28 -21.54 2.94 27.25
N PRO A 29 -21.57 4.07 26.52
CA PRO A 29 -22.23 4.21 25.23
C PRO A 29 -21.46 3.48 24.12
N ALA A 30 -22.23 2.86 23.22
CA ALA A 30 -21.70 2.31 21.98
C ALA A 30 -20.97 3.40 21.17
N PRO A 31 -19.75 3.16 20.64
CA PRO A 31 -19.18 4.04 19.65
C PRO A 31 -19.94 3.86 18.33
N SER A 32 -20.48 4.97 17.80
CA SER A 32 -20.98 5.06 16.42
C SER A 32 -19.90 4.63 15.43
N PRO A 33 -20.20 3.79 14.43
CA PRO A 33 -19.27 3.51 13.35
C PRO A 33 -19.17 4.69 12.38
N SER A 34 -17.98 5.29 12.27
CA SER A 34 -17.66 6.24 11.20
C SER A 34 -17.67 5.54 9.83
N PRO A 35 -18.12 6.23 8.75
CA PRO A 35 -18.28 5.67 7.43
C PRO A 35 -16.95 5.70 6.67
N HIS A 36 -16.05 4.77 6.99
CA HIS A 36 -14.96 4.46 6.07
C HIS A 36 -15.45 3.32 5.19
N ARG A 37 -15.96 3.69 4.03
CA ARG A 37 -16.27 2.78 2.92
C ARG A 37 -14.98 2.06 2.54
N GLN A 38 -14.74 0.90 3.14
CA GLN A 38 -13.76 -0.05 2.65
C GLN A 38 -14.41 -0.74 1.44
N PRO A 39 -13.95 -0.53 0.20
CA PRO A 39 -14.23 -1.50 -0.84
C PRO A 39 -13.50 -2.79 -0.47
N ALA A 40 -14.24 -3.89 -0.45
CA ALA A 40 -13.79 -5.22 -0.11
C ALA A 40 -12.52 -5.60 -0.87
N THR A 41 -11.47 -6.01 -0.16
CA THR A 41 -10.51 -6.95 -0.74
C THR A 41 -11.02 -8.35 -0.39
N PRO A 42 -11.42 -9.18 -1.38
CA PRO A 42 -11.54 -10.60 -1.10
C PRO A 42 -10.13 -11.09 -0.78
N ARG A 43 -10.02 -11.87 0.29
CA ARG A 43 -8.84 -12.70 0.54
C ARG A 43 -8.68 -13.64 -0.64
N GLU A 44 -7.62 -13.51 -1.42
CA GLU A 44 -7.25 -14.56 -2.38
C GLU A 44 -5.79 -14.94 -2.21
N THR A 45 -5.63 -16.02 -1.45
CA THR A 45 -4.51 -16.94 -1.55
C THR A 45 -4.50 -17.53 -2.95
N GLU A 46 -3.72 -16.96 -3.87
CA GLU A 46 -3.29 -17.69 -5.08
C GLU A 46 -1.95 -17.13 -5.57
N ARG A 47 -0.87 -17.76 -5.11
CA ARG A 47 0.43 -17.69 -5.79
C ARG A 47 0.29 -18.42 -7.12
N ARG A 48 -0.13 -17.71 -8.16
CA ARG A 48 -0.06 -18.19 -9.53
C ARG A 48 0.54 -17.09 -10.38
N THR A 49 1.67 -17.39 -11.01
CA THR A 49 2.31 -16.58 -12.04
C THR A 49 1.29 -16.30 -13.14
N THR A 50 0.57 -15.20 -13.03
CA THR A 50 -0.40 -14.76 -14.04
C THR A 50 -0.34 -13.25 -14.03
N MET A 51 0.40 -12.70 -15.00
CA MET A 51 0.51 -11.30 -15.41
C MET A 51 -0.10 -10.31 -14.42
N ALA A 52 0.71 -9.87 -13.45
CA ALA A 52 0.28 -8.86 -12.49
C ALA A 52 0.05 -7.55 -13.22
N GLU A 53 -1.18 -7.28 -13.68
CA GLU A 53 -1.48 -6.02 -14.35
C GLU A 53 -1.52 -4.92 -13.29
N LEU A 54 -0.55 -3.99 -13.37
CA LEU A 54 -0.55 -2.81 -12.51
C LEU A 54 -1.61 -1.85 -13.05
N THR A 55 -2.38 -1.21 -12.17
CA THR A 55 -3.35 -0.16 -12.54
C THR A 55 -2.82 1.24 -12.27
N ILE A 56 -3.48 2.27 -12.82
CA ILE A 56 -3.13 3.67 -12.57
C ILE A 56 -3.29 4.02 -11.08
N GLN A 57 -4.33 3.49 -10.42
CA GLN A 57 -4.55 3.74 -9.00
C GLN A 57 -3.44 3.10 -8.14
N ASP A 58 -3.00 1.89 -8.49
CA ASP A 58 -1.85 1.27 -7.83
C ASP A 58 -0.58 2.09 -8.03
N LEU A 59 -0.40 2.68 -9.22
CA LEU A 59 0.73 3.54 -9.52
C LEU A 59 0.70 4.80 -8.62
N ILE A 60 -0.45 5.49 -8.53
CA ILE A 60 -0.61 6.66 -7.66
C ILE A 60 -0.36 6.29 -6.19
N ASP A 61 -0.87 5.15 -5.73
CA ASP A 61 -0.61 4.64 -4.37
C ASP A 61 0.87 4.37 -4.11
N ILE A 62 1.59 3.84 -5.10
CA ILE A 62 3.05 3.61 -5.00
C ILE A 62 3.79 4.94 -4.94
N PHE A 63 3.38 5.92 -5.73
CA PHE A 63 3.96 7.26 -5.70
C PHE A 63 3.69 7.94 -4.35
N ASN A 64 2.46 7.89 -3.83
CA ASN A 64 2.11 8.42 -2.51
C ASN A 64 2.92 7.80 -1.37
N ARG A 65 3.21 6.50 -1.44
CA ARG A 65 4.11 5.83 -0.49
C ARG A 65 5.58 6.25 -0.63
N SER A 66 5.94 6.88 -1.76
CA SER A 66 7.29 7.34 -2.09
C SER A 66 7.49 8.84 -1.82
N ILE A 67 6.42 9.57 -1.53
CA ILE A 67 6.42 11.00 -1.20
C ILE A 67 7.09 11.30 0.17
N GLY A 68 7.28 10.29 1.02
CA GLY A 68 7.89 10.48 2.35
C GLY A 68 6.92 11.15 3.31
N ASP A 69 7.27 12.35 3.81
CA ASP A 69 6.48 13.10 4.81
C ASP A 69 5.56 14.17 4.21
N GLN A 70 5.43 14.27 2.87
CA GLN A 70 4.44 15.18 2.28
C GLN A 70 3.05 14.55 2.20
N ASP A 71 2.04 15.39 1.98
CA ASP A 71 0.67 14.96 1.78
C ASP A 71 0.52 14.07 0.54
N PRO A 72 -0.33 13.03 0.62
CA PRO A 72 -0.63 12.21 -0.55
C PRO A 72 -1.32 13.05 -1.62
N VAL A 73 -0.92 12.81 -2.86
CA VAL A 73 -1.56 13.39 -4.04
C VAL A 73 -2.79 12.58 -4.38
N GLU A 74 -3.95 13.25 -4.39
CA GLU A 74 -5.21 12.74 -4.90
C GLU A 74 -5.57 13.52 -6.17
N PRO A 75 -5.32 12.98 -7.38
CA PRO A 75 -5.64 13.68 -8.61
C PRO A 75 -7.16 13.87 -8.76
N GLU A 76 -7.58 15.09 -9.08
CA GLU A 76 -8.96 15.36 -9.49
C GLU A 76 -9.16 14.99 -10.97
N GLY A 77 -10.01 14.01 -11.24
CA GLY A 77 -10.33 13.57 -12.61
C GLY A 77 -9.48 12.41 -13.10
N ASP A 78 -9.06 12.43 -14.37
CA ASP A 78 -8.27 11.36 -14.99
C ASP A 78 -6.77 11.71 -14.98
N PRO A 79 -5.95 11.09 -14.12
CA PRO A 79 -4.50 11.33 -14.08
C PRO A 79 -3.73 10.67 -15.21
N SER A 80 -4.36 9.83 -16.05
CA SER A 80 -3.69 9.00 -17.07
C SER A 80 -2.71 9.79 -17.94
N ASP A 81 -3.18 10.91 -18.49
CA ASP A 81 -2.44 11.73 -19.45
C ASP A 81 -1.86 13.01 -18.80
N VAL A 82 -1.92 13.11 -17.46
CA VAL A 82 -1.37 14.23 -16.71
C VAL A 82 0.07 13.93 -16.33
N THR A 83 0.96 14.92 -16.51
CA THR A 83 2.37 14.71 -16.15
C THR A 83 2.55 14.59 -14.65
N PHE A 84 3.53 13.79 -14.21
CA PHE A 84 3.85 13.65 -12.78
C PHE A 84 4.09 14.99 -12.09
N ALA A 85 4.78 15.92 -12.75
CA ALA A 85 5.02 17.27 -12.23
C ALA A 85 3.72 18.08 -12.02
N ALA A 86 2.74 17.94 -12.93
CA ALA A 86 1.45 18.62 -12.81
C ALA A 86 0.56 17.99 -11.73
N LEU A 87 0.75 16.70 -11.44
CA LEU A 87 0.11 16.02 -10.31
C LEU A 87 0.76 16.40 -8.96
N GLY A 88 1.92 17.07 -8.95
CA GLY A 88 2.64 17.41 -7.72
C GLY A 88 3.67 16.36 -7.31
N PHE A 89 3.97 15.38 -8.17
CA PHE A 89 5.07 14.45 -7.95
C PHE A 89 6.37 15.04 -8.50
N ASP A 90 7.41 15.02 -7.67
CA ASP A 90 8.75 15.41 -8.09
C ASP A 90 9.48 14.28 -8.86
N SER A 91 10.56 14.65 -9.54
CA SER A 91 11.49 13.74 -10.20
C SER A 91 12.04 12.67 -9.24
N LEU A 92 12.33 13.02 -7.98
CA LEU A 92 12.82 12.07 -6.99
C LEU A 92 11.74 11.05 -6.59
N THR A 93 10.49 11.49 -6.41
CA THR A 93 9.35 10.60 -6.13
C THR A 93 9.15 9.63 -7.28
N THR A 94 9.21 10.11 -8.51
CA THR A 94 9.12 9.30 -9.73
C THR A 94 10.21 8.23 -9.79
N LEU A 95 11.47 8.60 -9.56
CA LEU A 95 12.60 7.66 -9.52
C LEU A 95 12.43 6.61 -8.42
N ASN A 96 12.04 7.02 -7.21
CA ASN A 96 11.85 6.11 -6.09
C ASN A 96 10.71 5.13 -6.34
N ALA A 97 9.60 5.61 -6.93
CA ALA A 97 8.47 4.78 -7.31
C ALA A 97 8.87 3.74 -8.36
N VAL A 98 9.57 4.14 -9.42
CA VAL A 98 10.09 3.24 -10.47
C VAL A 98 10.98 2.16 -9.86
N ARG A 99 12.00 2.54 -9.09
CA ARG A 99 12.89 1.55 -8.44
C ARG A 99 12.14 0.62 -7.48
N ARG A 100 11.06 1.10 -6.85
CA ARG A 100 10.22 0.28 -5.98
C ARG A 100 9.40 -0.73 -6.78
N ILE A 101 8.86 -0.34 -7.94
CA ILE A 101 8.13 -1.24 -8.85
C ILE A 101 9.05 -2.34 -9.35
N GLU A 102 10.23 -1.98 -9.86
CA GLU A 102 11.25 -2.92 -10.33
C GLU A 102 11.57 -3.98 -9.28
N ARG A 103 11.86 -3.57 -8.03
CA ARG A 103 12.14 -4.51 -6.93
C ARG A 103 10.94 -5.33 -6.49
N LYS A 104 9.73 -4.74 -6.47
CA LYS A 104 8.50 -5.41 -6.01
C LYS A 104 8.07 -6.49 -7.00
N HIS A 105 8.21 -6.21 -8.29
CA HIS A 105 7.73 -7.09 -9.34
C HIS A 105 8.84 -7.89 -10.04
N GLY A 106 10.12 -7.60 -9.76
CA GLY A 106 11.26 -8.29 -10.38
C GLY A 106 11.46 -7.94 -11.86
N VAL A 107 11.05 -6.75 -12.28
CA VAL A 107 11.18 -6.27 -13.67
C VAL A 107 12.26 -5.20 -13.80
N GLU A 108 12.75 -5.01 -15.02
CA GLU A 108 13.71 -3.96 -15.36
C GLU A 108 13.08 -3.04 -16.42
N LEU A 109 12.92 -1.76 -16.08
CA LEU A 109 12.24 -0.78 -16.96
C LEU A 109 13.24 0.05 -17.78
N GLY A 110 14.51 0.03 -17.38
CA GLY A 110 15.60 0.78 -18.00
C GLY A 110 15.73 2.20 -17.47
N GLU A 111 16.95 2.73 -17.47
CA GLU A 111 17.28 4.03 -16.85
C GLU A 111 16.58 5.23 -17.53
N ASN A 112 16.22 5.09 -18.80
CA ASN A 112 15.54 6.14 -19.56
C ASN A 112 14.02 6.19 -19.31
N VAL A 113 13.44 5.24 -18.58
CA VAL A 113 11.98 5.15 -18.40
C VAL A 113 11.39 6.42 -17.81
N ILE A 114 12.10 7.10 -16.89
CA ILE A 114 11.62 8.33 -16.24
C ILE A 114 11.62 9.52 -17.22
N SER A 115 12.56 9.53 -18.16
CA SER A 115 12.66 10.57 -19.19
C SER A 115 11.62 10.38 -20.29
N GLU A 116 11.32 9.13 -20.64
CA GLU A 116 10.39 8.73 -21.70
C GLU A 116 8.94 8.66 -21.23
N ALA A 117 8.69 8.16 -20.01
CA ALA A 117 7.38 8.02 -19.41
C ALA A 117 7.16 9.11 -18.37
N ARG A 118 6.64 10.25 -18.82
CA ARG A 118 6.37 11.43 -17.97
C ARG A 118 4.94 11.47 -17.43
N THR A 119 4.11 10.53 -17.87
CA THR A 119 2.71 10.39 -17.49
C THR A 119 2.46 9.01 -16.86
N PRO A 120 1.49 8.90 -15.94
CA PRO A 120 1.08 7.63 -15.35
C PRO A 120 0.79 6.56 -16.39
N ARG A 121 0.09 6.91 -17.48
CA ARG A 121 -0.25 5.97 -18.55
C ARG A 121 0.99 5.41 -19.24
N GLN A 122 1.92 6.27 -19.65
CA GLN A 122 3.17 5.83 -20.28
C GLN A 122 3.99 4.93 -19.36
N LEU A 123 4.06 5.25 -18.06
CA LEU A 123 4.82 4.46 -17.12
C LEU A 123 4.14 3.10 -16.90
N LEU A 124 2.82 3.10 -16.80
CA LEU A 124 2.01 1.90 -16.66
C LEU A 124 2.19 0.95 -17.84
N ASP A 125 2.15 1.47 -19.06
CA ASP A 125 2.35 0.68 -20.28
C ASP A 125 3.72 0.00 -20.29
N ARG A 126 4.78 0.71 -19.85
CA ARG A 126 6.13 0.14 -19.75
C ARG A 126 6.23 -0.94 -18.67
N VAL A 127 5.59 -0.72 -17.53
CA VAL A 127 5.53 -1.71 -16.44
C VAL A 127 4.79 -2.96 -16.88
N ASN A 128 3.59 -2.81 -17.45
CA ASN A 128 2.80 -3.94 -17.90
C ASN A 128 3.47 -4.68 -19.07
N ALA A 129 4.15 -3.97 -19.97
CA ALA A 129 4.96 -4.61 -21.01
C ALA A 129 6.13 -5.43 -20.44
N ALA A 130 6.83 -4.90 -19.43
CA ALA A 130 7.93 -5.63 -18.77
C ALA A 130 7.42 -6.84 -17.99
N LEU A 131 6.25 -6.73 -17.35
CA LEU A 131 5.60 -7.84 -16.64
C LEU A 131 5.11 -8.92 -17.60
N ALA A 132 4.69 -8.54 -18.80
CA ALA A 132 4.33 -9.48 -19.86
C ALA A 132 5.53 -10.22 -20.47
N ALA A 133 6.72 -9.62 -20.40
CA ALA A 133 7.96 -10.18 -20.96
C ALA A 133 8.77 -11.03 -19.96
N ALA A 134 8.46 -10.97 -18.67
CA ALA A 134 9.12 -11.70 -17.58
C ALA A 134 8.51 -13.09 -17.36
#